data_AF-A0A6J5IQX8-F1
#
_entry.id   AF-A0A6J5IQX8-F1
#
_cell.length_a   1.000
_cell.length_b   1.000
_cell.length_c   1.000
_cell.angle_alpha   90.00
_cell.angle_beta   90.00
_cell.angle_gamma   90.00
#
_symmetry.space_group_name_H-M   'P 1'
#
loop_
_entity.id
_entity.type
_entity.pdbx_description
1 polymer ?
#
loop_
_entity_poly.entity_id
_entity_poly.type
_entity_poly.pdbx_seq_one_letter_code
_entity_poly.pdbx_strand_id
1 'polypeptide(L)'
;MKRLLILLLWMAAFGPAHADDTHTDRWSGTYALFPWDQDSQHFVDRAVDTLTIEKANDADAARLPSMYGSDLSRWSLSSHADEAHQKQSLRRFLADDETDEYREFRWSSLHAQGKIECIDGGNFFICQTAPDRVVDVWDMNFRTTSGIFGVVLHGGLFELRRAGMK
;
A
#
# COMPACT_ATOMS: atom_id res chain seq x y z
N MET A 1 10.86 -69.12 2.84
CA MET A 1 10.63 -68.27 4.03
C MET A 1 10.28 -66.86 3.54
N LYS A 2 9.28 -66.24 4.19
CA LYS A 2 8.76 -64.86 4.05
C LYS A 2 9.83 -63.86 3.53
N ARG A 3 9.51 -62.91 2.64
CA ARG A 3 8.75 -61.69 2.98
C ARG A 3 8.17 -60.99 1.74
N LEU A 4 6.90 -60.62 1.91
CA LEU A 4 6.16 -59.55 1.24
C LEU A 4 6.93 -58.22 1.28
N LEU A 5 6.85 -57.39 0.23
CA LEU A 5 6.67 -55.95 0.41
C LEU A 5 5.95 -55.35 -0.80
N ILE A 6 4.68 -55.01 -0.58
CA ILE A 6 3.84 -54.18 -1.42
C ILE A 6 4.22 -52.72 -1.13
N LEU A 7 4.50 -51.92 -2.16
CA LEU A 7 4.55 -50.46 -2.06
C LEU A 7 3.52 -49.88 -3.03
N LEU A 8 2.30 -49.73 -2.52
CA LEU A 8 1.40 -48.64 -2.89
C LEU A 8 2.06 -47.34 -2.40
N LEU A 9 2.18 -46.29 -3.22
CA LEU A 9 2.03 -44.93 -2.69
C LEU A 9 1.81 -43.86 -3.79
N TRP A 10 0.55 -43.40 -3.81
CA TRP A 10 0.10 -42.01 -3.90
C TRP A 10 0.25 -41.26 -5.23
N MET A 11 -0.84 -41.29 -6.02
CA MET A 11 -1.21 -40.15 -6.85
C MET A 11 -1.49 -38.96 -5.94
N ALA A 12 -0.59 -37.98 -5.93
CA ALA A 12 -0.91 -36.65 -5.43
C ALA A 12 -1.86 -36.00 -6.44
N ALA A 13 -3.16 -36.02 -6.12
CA ALA A 13 -4.12 -35.12 -6.72
C ALA A 13 -3.73 -33.69 -6.32
N PHE A 14 -2.98 -33.01 -7.18
CA PHE A 14 -2.85 -31.56 -7.14
C PHE A 14 -4.20 -30.99 -7.57
N GLY A 15 -5.11 -30.86 -6.60
CA GLY A 15 -6.22 -29.93 -6.76
C GLY A 15 -5.66 -28.52 -6.95
N PRO A 16 -6.28 -27.67 -7.79
CA PRO A 16 -5.87 -26.28 -7.86
C PRO A 16 -5.98 -25.68 -6.46
N ALA A 17 -4.85 -25.21 -5.93
CA ALA A 17 -4.87 -24.32 -4.80
C ALA A 17 -5.61 -23.06 -5.26
N HIS A 18 -6.86 -22.92 -4.83
CA HIS A 18 -7.51 -21.62 -4.87
C HIS A 18 -6.65 -20.72 -3.98
N ALA A 19 -5.92 -19.80 -4.62
CA ALA A 19 -5.30 -18.70 -3.91
C ALA A 19 -6.47 -17.85 -3.37
N ASP A 20 -6.86 -18.09 -2.12
CA ASP A 20 -7.59 -17.12 -1.34
C ASP A 20 -6.65 -15.94 -1.12
N ASP A 21 -6.59 -15.04 -2.10
CA ASP A 21 -5.89 -13.77 -1.96
C ASP A 21 -6.81 -12.80 -1.18
N THR A 22 -7.23 -13.22 0.01
CA THR A 22 -7.74 -12.29 1.01
C THR A 22 -6.53 -11.54 1.55
N HIS A 23 -6.05 -10.58 0.76
CA HIS A 23 -5.07 -9.59 1.19
C HIS A 23 -5.61 -9.00 2.51
N THR A 24 -5.01 -9.42 3.62
CA THR A 24 -5.40 -8.99 4.96
C THR A 24 -5.29 -7.47 4.98
N ASP A 25 -6.35 -6.80 5.43
CA ASP A 25 -6.37 -5.35 5.47
C ASP A 25 -5.26 -4.82 6.38
N ARG A 26 -4.19 -4.35 5.77
CA ARG A 26 -3.01 -3.77 6.42
C ARG A 26 -3.01 -2.25 6.40
N TRP A 27 -4.01 -1.62 5.80
CA TRP A 27 -4.04 -0.17 5.65
C TRP A 27 -4.87 0.49 6.74
N SER A 28 -5.89 -0.19 7.25
CA SER A 28 -6.68 0.38 8.33
C SER A 28 -5.85 0.70 9.58
N GLY A 29 -6.18 1.82 10.20
CA GLY A 29 -5.54 2.30 11.42
C GLY A 29 -5.53 3.82 11.53
N THR A 30 -5.00 4.28 12.65
CA THR A 30 -4.77 5.70 12.93
C THR A 30 -3.28 6.00 12.79
N TYR A 31 -2.95 7.11 12.15
CA TYR A 31 -1.59 7.49 11.77
C TYR A 31 -1.32 8.94 12.13
N ALA A 32 -0.20 9.21 12.79
CA ALA A 32 0.34 10.55 12.91
C ALA A 32 1.07 10.92 11.60
N LEU A 33 0.80 12.12 11.07
CA LEU A 33 1.38 12.62 9.83
C LEU A 33 2.54 13.59 10.10
N PHE A 34 3.68 13.31 9.49
CA PHE A 34 4.91 14.10 9.59
C PHE A 34 5.32 14.57 8.18
N PRO A 35 5.14 15.85 7.83
CA PRO A 35 5.53 16.35 6.52
C PRO A 35 7.05 16.36 6.35
N TRP A 36 7.49 16.23 5.11
CA TRP A 36 8.87 16.47 4.73
C TRP A 36 9.17 17.96 4.69
N ASP A 37 10.26 18.35 5.34
CA ASP A 37 10.83 19.68 5.24
C ASP A 37 11.93 19.69 4.18
N GLN A 38 11.72 20.49 3.13
CA GLN A 38 12.64 20.58 1.99
C GLN A 38 13.96 21.26 2.38
N ASP A 39 13.94 22.21 3.32
CA ASP A 39 15.13 22.97 3.69
C ASP A 39 16.08 22.13 4.54
N SER A 40 15.54 21.39 5.51
CA SER A 40 16.32 20.50 6.37
C SER A 40 16.55 19.11 5.77
N GLN A 41 15.85 18.74 4.69
CA GLN A 41 15.87 17.41 4.08
C GLN A 41 15.58 16.28 5.08
N HIS A 42 14.60 16.52 5.97
CA HIS A 42 14.13 15.54 6.94
C HIS A 42 12.62 15.65 7.14
N PHE A 43 11.99 14.58 7.62
CA PHE A 43 10.63 14.69 8.15
C PHE A 43 10.66 15.52 9.44
N VAL A 44 9.71 16.43 9.59
CA VAL A 44 9.59 17.19 10.83
C VAL A 44 9.30 16.26 12.01
N ASP A 45 9.78 16.58 13.20
CA ASP A 45 9.62 15.71 14.37
C ASP A 45 8.24 15.80 15.03
N ARG A 46 7.46 16.83 14.69
CA ARG A 46 6.12 17.06 15.25
C ARG A 46 5.06 16.65 14.24
N ALA A 47 4.17 15.77 14.66
CA ALA A 47 2.98 15.45 13.87
C ALA A 47 2.12 16.71 13.67
N VAL A 48 1.71 16.98 12.43
CA VAL A 48 0.85 18.13 12.10
C VAL A 48 -0.62 17.76 12.02
N ASP A 49 -0.91 16.46 11.88
CA ASP A 49 -2.26 15.92 11.82
C ASP A 49 -2.28 14.45 12.26
N THR A 50 -3.48 13.93 12.50
CA THR A 50 -3.77 12.50 12.64
C THR A 50 -4.74 12.07 11.54
N LEU A 51 -4.36 11.05 10.79
CA LEU A 51 -5.17 10.47 9.74
C LEU A 51 -5.75 9.13 10.18
N THR A 52 -6.99 8.86 9.80
CA THR A 52 -7.61 7.55 9.94
C THR A 52 -7.82 6.95 8.55
N ILE A 53 -7.30 5.74 8.33
CA ILE A 53 -7.61 4.91 7.17
C ILE A 53 -8.54 3.78 7.63
N GLU A 54 -9.61 3.55 6.89
CA GLU A 54 -10.59 2.51 7.17
C GLU A 54 -10.88 1.72 5.89
N LYS A 55 -11.02 0.40 5.99
CA LYS A 55 -11.56 -0.42 4.91
C LYS A 55 -12.99 0.03 4.60
N ALA A 56 -13.24 0.33 3.34
CA ALA A 56 -14.56 0.65 2.83
C ALA A 56 -15.16 -0.57 2.12
N ASN A 57 -16.44 -0.47 1.76
CA ASN A 57 -17.06 -1.45 0.87
C ASN A 57 -16.31 -1.48 -0.46
N ASP A 58 -16.13 -2.68 -1.00
CA ASP A 58 -15.54 -2.84 -2.33
C ASP A 58 -16.37 -2.10 -3.38
N ALA A 59 -15.69 -1.62 -4.43
CA ALA A 59 -16.32 -0.88 -5.49
C ALA A 59 -17.18 -1.77 -6.40
N ASP A 60 -18.23 -1.17 -6.95
CA ASP A 60 -19.07 -1.82 -7.96
C ASP A 60 -18.30 -1.92 -9.28
N ALA A 61 -17.91 -3.15 -9.66
CA ALA A 61 -17.16 -3.43 -10.88
C ALA A 61 -17.84 -2.87 -12.15
N ALA A 62 -19.17 -2.80 -12.17
CA ALA A 62 -19.92 -2.27 -13.32
C ALA A 62 -19.76 -0.75 -13.51
N ARG A 63 -19.27 -0.04 -12.49
CA ARG A 63 -19.08 1.42 -12.50
C ARG A 63 -17.62 1.84 -12.64
N LEU A 64 -16.71 0.89 -12.72
CA LEU A 64 -15.28 1.16 -12.83
C LEU A 64 -14.81 1.05 -14.27
N PRO A 65 -13.82 1.87 -14.68
CA PRO A 65 -13.00 1.58 -15.84
C PRO A 65 -12.42 0.16 -15.75
N SER A 66 -12.32 -0.53 -16.90
CA SER A 66 -11.91 -1.94 -16.98
C SER A 66 -10.57 -2.22 -16.30
N MET A 67 -9.63 -1.28 -16.35
CA MET A 67 -8.31 -1.38 -15.70
C MET A 67 -8.39 -1.58 -14.18
N TYR A 68 -9.46 -1.14 -13.51
CA TYR A 68 -9.65 -1.32 -12.07
C TYR A 68 -10.56 -2.52 -11.72
N GLY A 69 -11.06 -3.25 -12.71
CA GLY A 69 -11.98 -4.37 -12.50
C GLY A 69 -11.33 -5.58 -11.81
N SER A 70 -10.00 -5.68 -11.86
CA SER A 70 -9.23 -6.74 -11.18
C SER A 70 -9.05 -6.48 -9.68
N ASP A 71 -9.19 -5.24 -9.20
CA ASP A 71 -9.12 -4.88 -7.78
C ASP A 71 -10.23 -3.91 -7.36
N LEU A 72 -11.22 -4.48 -6.67
CA LEU A 72 -12.37 -3.74 -6.15
C LEU A 72 -12.14 -3.20 -4.74
N SER A 73 -11.02 -3.51 -4.09
CA SER A 73 -10.75 -3.09 -2.72
C SER A 73 -10.75 -1.58 -2.57
N ARG A 74 -11.49 -1.07 -1.59
CA ARG A 74 -11.50 0.36 -1.26
C ARG A 74 -11.19 0.62 0.20
N TRP A 75 -10.63 1.79 0.44
CA TRP A 75 -10.46 2.37 1.76
C TRP A 75 -10.99 3.80 1.76
N SER A 76 -11.20 4.36 2.93
CA SER A 76 -11.45 5.77 3.12
C SER A 76 -10.39 6.38 4.02
N LEU A 77 -9.97 7.60 3.69
CA LEU A 77 -9.08 8.43 4.49
C LEU A 77 -9.87 9.59 5.09
N SER A 78 -9.64 9.89 6.35
CA SER A 78 -10.13 11.12 6.99
C SER A 78 -9.03 11.79 7.82
N SER A 79 -8.98 13.11 7.76
CA SER A 79 -8.14 13.95 8.62
C SER A 79 -8.87 14.30 9.92
N HIS A 80 -8.13 14.35 11.03
CA HIS A 80 -8.66 14.83 12.32
C HIS A 80 -8.62 16.36 12.42
N ALA A 81 -7.76 17.01 11.64
CA ALA A 81 -7.74 18.47 11.49
C ALA A 81 -8.88 18.99 10.58
N ASP A 82 -9.50 18.13 9.76
CA ASP A 82 -10.66 18.51 8.94
C ASP A 82 -11.96 18.51 9.76
N GLU A 83 -12.45 19.70 10.09
CA GLU A 83 -13.72 19.92 10.81
C GLU A 83 -14.95 19.45 10.01
N ALA A 84 -14.86 19.41 8.68
CA ALA A 84 -15.94 18.91 7.84
C ALA A 84 -15.99 17.37 7.80
N HIS A 85 -14.98 16.70 8.36
CA HIS A 85 -14.83 15.24 8.40
C HIS A 85 -15.04 14.58 7.04
N GLN A 86 -14.51 15.21 5.99
CA GLN A 86 -14.60 14.67 4.64
C GLN A 86 -13.78 13.39 4.55
N LYS A 87 -14.39 12.39 3.92
CA LYS A 87 -13.73 11.13 3.60
C LYS A 87 -13.27 11.14 2.15
N GLN A 88 -11.97 10.92 1.94
CA GLN A 88 -11.41 10.69 0.62
C GLN A 88 -11.43 9.18 0.33
N SER A 89 -11.88 8.81 -0.87
CA SER A 89 -11.85 7.41 -1.30
C SER A 89 -10.45 7.04 -1.76
N LEU A 90 -9.99 5.88 -1.33
CA LEU A 90 -8.71 5.29 -1.70
C LEU A 90 -8.94 3.94 -2.38
N ARG A 91 -8.02 3.61 -3.28
CA ARG A 91 -7.94 2.30 -3.94
C ARG A 91 -6.50 1.81 -3.91
N ARG A 92 -6.26 0.56 -4.28
CA ARG A 92 -4.89 0.12 -4.55
C ARG A 92 -4.36 0.83 -5.80
N PHE A 93 -3.11 1.24 -5.75
CA PHE A 93 -2.40 1.70 -6.92
C PHE A 93 -1.91 0.48 -7.72
N LEU A 94 -2.33 0.37 -8.98
CA LEU A 94 -2.12 -0.80 -9.80
C LEU A 94 -0.92 -0.57 -10.73
N ALA A 95 -0.01 -1.54 -10.76
CA ALA A 95 0.92 -1.66 -11.88
C ALA A 95 0.16 -2.39 -12.99
N ASP A 96 -0.06 -1.73 -14.11
CA ASP A 96 -0.48 -2.42 -15.34
C ASP A 96 0.67 -2.38 -16.36
N ASP A 97 0.73 -3.41 -17.21
CA ASP A 97 1.81 -3.56 -18.19
C ASP A 97 1.73 -2.55 -19.35
N GLU A 98 0.60 -1.85 -19.51
CA GLU A 98 0.36 -0.93 -20.62
C GLU A 98 0.75 0.53 -20.28
N THR A 99 0.54 0.94 -19.03
CA THR A 99 0.71 2.31 -18.52
C THR A 99 1.89 2.42 -17.56
N ASP A 100 2.16 1.35 -16.79
CA ASP A 100 3.16 1.29 -15.70
C ASP A 100 3.09 2.55 -14.82
N GLU A 101 1.97 2.74 -14.09
CA GLU A 101 1.75 3.94 -13.27
C GLU A 101 2.90 4.16 -12.24
N TYR A 102 3.56 3.09 -11.78
CA TYR A 102 4.73 3.16 -10.89
C TYR A 102 5.99 3.75 -11.56
N ARG A 103 6.07 3.80 -12.90
CA ARG A 103 7.24 4.25 -13.65
C ARG A 103 7.60 5.70 -13.40
N GLU A 104 6.59 6.56 -13.32
CA GLU A 104 6.76 8.00 -13.08
C GLU A 104 7.56 8.25 -11.78
N PHE A 105 7.32 7.41 -10.78
CA PHE A 105 7.99 7.48 -9.47
C PHE A 105 9.21 6.56 -9.36
N ARG A 106 9.57 5.85 -10.44
CA ARG A 106 10.67 4.86 -10.50
C ARG A 106 10.49 3.69 -9.53
N TRP A 107 9.25 3.37 -9.20
CA TRP A 107 8.89 2.35 -8.21
C TRP A 107 8.60 0.97 -8.82
N SER A 108 8.49 0.85 -10.15
CA SER A 108 8.07 -0.39 -10.82
C SER A 108 8.93 -1.60 -10.43
N SER A 109 10.25 -1.39 -10.31
CA SER A 109 11.17 -2.44 -9.86
C SER A 109 10.96 -2.84 -8.40
N LEU A 110 10.65 -1.88 -7.51
CA LEU A 110 10.33 -2.19 -6.12
C LEU A 110 9.01 -2.95 -6.03
N HIS A 111 8.01 -2.57 -6.82
CA HIS A 111 6.70 -3.22 -6.83
C HIS A 111 6.79 -4.65 -7.36
N ALA A 112 7.48 -4.86 -8.49
CA ALA A 112 7.73 -6.19 -9.06
C ALA A 112 8.47 -7.14 -8.10
N GLN A 113 9.24 -6.58 -7.16
CA GLN A 113 9.93 -7.33 -6.10
C GLN A 113 9.12 -7.51 -4.82
N GLY A 114 7.87 -7.01 -4.77
CA GLY A 114 7.04 -7.01 -3.56
C GLY A 114 7.57 -6.13 -2.42
N LYS A 115 8.44 -5.15 -2.73
CA LYS A 115 9.11 -4.30 -1.74
C LYS A 115 8.39 -2.98 -1.47
N ILE A 116 7.45 -2.61 -2.33
CA ILE A 116 6.60 -1.43 -2.15
C ILE A 116 5.19 -1.77 -2.58
N GLU A 117 4.22 -1.17 -1.91
CA GLU A 117 2.83 -1.22 -2.33
C GLU A 117 2.12 0.04 -1.92
N CYS A 118 1.26 0.57 -2.80
CA CYS A 118 0.64 1.87 -2.58
C CYS A 118 -0.90 1.80 -2.68
N ILE A 119 -1.55 2.71 -1.97
CA ILE A 119 -2.93 3.12 -2.19
C ILE A 119 -2.96 4.53 -2.75
N ASP A 120 -3.89 4.76 -3.66
CA ASP A 120 -4.06 5.94 -4.50
C ASP A 120 -5.36 6.67 -4.10
N GLY A 121 -5.25 7.97 -3.85
CA GLY A 121 -6.33 8.91 -3.56
C GLY A 121 -6.61 9.91 -4.68
N GLY A 122 -6.06 9.69 -5.88
CA GLY A 122 -6.20 10.51 -7.08
C GLY A 122 -5.12 11.60 -7.19
N ASN A 123 -4.96 12.43 -6.16
CA ASN A 123 -3.93 13.49 -6.12
C ASN A 123 -2.81 13.22 -5.11
N PHE A 124 -2.83 12.06 -4.45
CA PHE A 124 -1.77 11.62 -3.57
C PHE A 124 -1.72 10.09 -3.51
N PHE A 125 -0.57 9.58 -3.07
CA PHE A 125 -0.32 8.18 -2.83
C PHE A 125 0.11 7.97 -1.38
N ILE A 126 -0.27 6.83 -0.79
CA ILE A 126 0.27 6.34 0.48
C ILE A 126 0.86 4.97 0.22
N CYS A 127 2.15 4.80 0.51
CA CYS A 127 2.92 3.62 0.20
C CYS A 127 3.47 2.96 1.48
N GLN A 128 3.56 1.64 1.44
CA GLN A 128 4.20 0.81 2.46
C GLN A 128 5.45 0.15 1.88
N THR A 129 6.51 0.12 2.67
CA THR A 129 7.76 -0.59 2.43
C THR A 129 8.36 -1.04 3.77
N ALA A 130 9.54 -1.65 3.76
CA ALA A 130 10.24 -1.97 4.99
C ALA A 130 10.59 -0.68 5.78
N PRO A 131 10.51 -0.69 7.12
CA PRO A 131 10.97 0.44 7.93
C PRO A 131 12.49 0.66 7.76
N ASP A 132 12.94 1.85 8.13
CA ASP A 132 14.33 2.31 8.01
C ASP A 132 14.93 2.13 6.60
N ARG A 133 14.13 2.44 5.58
CA ARG A 133 14.51 2.26 4.18
C ARG A 133 14.65 3.59 3.46
N VAL A 134 15.68 3.67 2.61
CA VAL A 134 15.81 4.76 1.64
C VAL A 134 14.92 4.47 0.44
N VAL A 135 14.09 5.45 0.09
CA VAL A 135 13.17 5.41 -1.04
C VAL A 135 13.50 6.57 -1.96
N ASP A 136 13.57 6.28 -3.26
CA ASP A 136 13.70 7.29 -4.30
C ASP A 136 12.31 7.68 -4.80
N VAL A 137 12.07 8.98 -4.94
CA VAL A 137 10.86 9.56 -5.54
C VAL A 137 11.29 10.70 -6.42
N TRP A 138 11.06 10.56 -7.73
CA TRP A 138 11.56 11.49 -8.74
C TRP A 138 13.10 11.64 -8.64
N ASP A 139 13.57 12.85 -8.33
CA ASP A 139 14.99 13.21 -8.13
C ASP A 139 15.37 13.33 -6.65
N MET A 140 14.47 12.94 -5.74
CA MET A 140 14.68 12.99 -4.29
C MET A 140 14.91 11.59 -3.74
N ASN A 141 15.73 11.48 -2.70
CA ASN A 141 15.77 10.31 -1.83
C ASN A 141 15.44 10.73 -0.41
N PHE A 142 14.76 9.85 0.33
CA PHE A 142 14.51 10.04 1.74
C PHE A 142 14.50 8.71 2.46
N ARG A 143 14.77 8.75 3.76
CA ARG A 143 14.67 7.59 4.64
C ARG A 143 13.31 7.62 5.33
N THR A 144 12.47 6.61 5.10
CA THR A 144 11.29 6.37 5.94
C THR A 144 11.69 5.54 7.15
N THR A 145 11.39 6.05 8.34
CA THR A 145 11.57 5.38 9.61
C THR A 145 10.48 4.34 9.83
N SER A 146 9.22 4.66 9.52
CA SER A 146 8.08 3.77 9.75
C SER A 146 7.86 2.73 8.65
N GLY A 147 8.40 2.98 7.46
CA GLY A 147 8.06 2.22 6.27
C GLY A 147 6.72 2.63 5.65
N ILE A 148 6.05 3.68 6.15
CA ILE A 148 4.80 4.20 5.59
C ILE A 148 5.00 5.67 5.24
N PHE A 149 4.89 5.99 3.97
CA PHE A 149 5.08 7.34 3.46
C PHE A 149 4.02 7.69 2.44
N GLY A 150 3.94 8.94 2.04
CA GLY A 150 3.11 9.33 0.92
C GLY A 150 3.66 10.51 0.16
N VAL A 151 3.08 10.69 -1.02
CA VAL A 151 3.45 11.71 -2.00
C VAL A 151 2.17 12.43 -2.37
N VAL A 152 2.10 13.73 -2.13
CA VAL A 152 1.05 14.59 -2.69
C VAL A 152 1.57 15.15 -4.00
N LEU A 153 0.83 14.98 -5.09
CA LEU A 153 1.21 15.56 -6.38
C LEU A 153 1.35 17.07 -6.23
N HIS A 154 2.55 17.58 -6.54
CA HIS A 154 2.96 18.98 -6.33
C HIS A 154 2.94 19.50 -4.87
N GLY A 155 2.60 18.65 -3.89
CA GLY A 155 2.50 19.00 -2.47
C GLY A 155 3.61 18.43 -1.59
N GLY A 156 4.50 17.61 -2.16
CA GLY A 156 5.67 17.08 -1.46
C GLY A 156 5.43 15.73 -0.79
N LEU A 157 6.31 15.39 0.15
CA LEU A 157 6.39 14.08 0.80
C LEU A 157 5.87 14.15 2.25
N PHE A 158 5.37 13.04 2.76
CA PHE A 158 5.06 12.89 4.17
C PHE A 158 5.35 11.47 4.65
N GLU A 159 5.60 11.33 5.95
CA GLU A 159 5.68 10.06 6.63
C GLU A 159 4.44 9.85 7.51
N LEU A 160 3.93 8.63 7.52
CA LEU A 160 2.88 8.20 8.43
C LEU A 160 3.47 7.26 9.47
N ARG A 161 3.14 7.47 10.74
CA ARG A 161 3.52 6.56 11.83
C ARG A 161 2.25 6.10 12.52
N ARG A 162 2.05 4.78 12.67
CA ARG A 162 0.87 4.25 13.37
C ARG A 162 0.79 4.82 14.77
N ALA A 163 -0.32 5.47 15.09
CA ALA A 163 -0.61 5.95 16.44
C ALA A 163 -1.05 4.74 17.29
N GLY A 164 -0.26 4.39 18.31
CA GLY A 164 -0.61 3.32 19.26
C GLY A 164 0.38 2.17 19.41
N MET A 165 1.53 2.18 18.73
CA MET A 165 2.64 1.27 19.07
C MET A 165 3.49 1.89 20.17
N LYS A 166 3.17 1.55 21.43
CA LYS A 166 4.12 1.58 22.54
C LYS A 166 5.00 0.34 22.49
#